data_AF-A0A5C5TYA5-F1
#
_entry.id   AF-A0A5C5TYA5-F1
#
_cell.length_a   1.000
_cell.length_b   1.000
_cell.length_c   1.000
_cell.angle_alpha   90.00
_cell.angle_beta   90.00
_cell.angle_gamma   90.00
#
_symmetry.space_group_name_H-M   'P 1'
#
loop_
_entity.id
_entity.type
_entity.pdbx_description
1 polymer ?
#
loop_
_entity_poly.entity_id
_entity_poly.type
_entity_poly.pdbx_seq_one_letter_code
_entity_poly.pdbx_strand_id
1 'polypeptide(L)'
;MDAELIPVARREIATETVPTIDSAALHAFLEVATEHGQWIQRRVQTYGFEEGRDFVCSSEVTGKGRGGHNRAVYWLTLDMGKQLAMVERGPKGRQAREYFIACERAAKDAAVQPRHSQDVQAALNHPPTLRALLVDQLDARQRLEHQVAEDAPRAAAFDRLAGARGAMSLTEAAKVLGMRPRDFIAWLSAAKWIYRSHDAGSWLGHARHTDAGHLLHRVHIPVGSFRERSQVMLTPKGLVALATKLEQASLPTAIQSPTTYREEFES
;
A
#
# COMPACT_ATOMS: atom_id res chain seq x y z
N MET A 1 29.26 0.09 21.44
CA MET A 1 29.59 1.52 21.51
C MET A 1 30.13 1.87 20.15
N ASP A 2 29.25 2.22 19.21
CA ASP A 2 29.62 2.34 17.81
C ASP A 2 30.41 3.65 17.63
N ALA A 3 31.70 3.52 17.33
CA ALA A 3 32.56 4.65 17.04
C ALA A 3 32.08 5.33 15.75
N GLU A 4 31.90 6.64 15.78
CA GLU A 4 31.55 7.45 14.61
C GLU A 4 32.71 7.40 13.60
N LEU A 5 32.57 6.60 12.54
CA LEU A 5 33.64 6.34 11.57
C LEU A 5 33.90 7.54 10.65
N ILE A 6 32.84 8.15 10.12
CA ILE A 6 32.90 9.33 9.23
C ILE A 6 31.80 10.29 9.66
N PRO A 7 32.10 11.54 10.05
CA PRO A 7 31.09 12.48 10.53
C PRO A 7 30.02 12.76 9.47
N VAL A 8 28.74 12.64 9.87
CA VAL A 8 27.58 12.96 9.02
C VAL A 8 26.97 14.28 9.47
N ALA A 9 26.87 15.26 8.57
CA ALA A 9 26.30 16.58 8.81
C ALA A 9 25.08 16.83 7.93
N ARG A 10 24.08 17.56 8.43
CA ARG A 10 22.94 18.01 7.63
C ARG A 10 23.30 19.30 6.90
N ARG A 11 23.13 19.32 5.57
CA ARG A 11 23.37 20.49 4.73
C ARG A 11 22.26 20.60 3.68
N GLU A 12 22.07 21.82 3.19
CA GLU A 12 21.17 22.07 2.07
C GLU A 12 21.88 21.74 0.76
N ILE A 13 21.30 20.83 -0.01
CA ILE A 13 21.66 20.53 -1.39
C ILE A 13 20.42 20.80 -2.23
N ALA A 14 20.53 21.71 -3.19
CA ALA A 14 19.40 22.34 -3.88
C ALA A 14 18.39 22.99 -2.91
N THR A 15 17.25 22.35 -2.66
CA THR A 15 16.14 22.86 -1.82
C THR A 15 15.83 21.95 -0.63
N GLU A 16 16.59 20.87 -0.43
CA GLU A 16 16.33 19.87 0.60
C GLU A 16 17.50 19.79 1.59
N THR A 17 17.20 19.69 2.88
CA THR A 17 18.20 19.40 3.91
C THR A 17 18.49 17.90 3.94
N VAL A 18 19.61 17.51 3.38
CA VAL A 18 20.02 16.10 3.25
C VAL A 18 21.21 15.79 4.17
N PRO A 19 21.35 14.54 4.65
CA PRO A 19 22.56 14.10 5.33
C PRO A 19 23.72 14.02 4.34
N THR A 20 24.83 14.64 4.69
CA THR A 20 26.04 14.78 3.87
C THR A 20 27.29 14.40 4.65
N ILE A 21 28.36 14.06 3.94
CA ILE A 21 29.67 13.71 4.49
C ILE A 21 30.75 14.56 3.82
N ASP A 22 31.87 14.77 4.54
CA ASP A 22 33.06 15.37 3.94
C ASP A 22 33.78 14.33 3.05
N SER A 23 33.95 14.69 1.78
CA SER A 23 34.73 13.88 0.82
C SER A 23 36.17 13.62 1.27
N ALA A 24 36.81 14.55 1.99
CA ALA A 24 38.17 14.39 2.48
C ALA A 24 38.24 13.35 3.60
N ALA A 25 37.23 13.33 4.48
CA ALA A 25 37.09 12.31 5.52
C ALA A 25 36.86 10.91 4.90
N LEU A 26 36.01 10.82 3.87
CA LEU A 26 35.81 9.57 3.14
C LEU A 26 37.09 9.12 2.42
N HIS A 27 37.80 10.02 1.74
CA HIS A 27 39.05 9.73 1.05
C HIS A 27 40.13 9.19 1.99
N ALA A 28 40.33 9.88 3.13
CA ALA A 28 41.26 9.46 4.17
C ALA A 28 40.88 8.09 4.74
N PHE A 29 39.59 7.87 5.01
CA PHE A 29 39.12 6.58 5.51
C PHE A 29 39.34 5.44 4.51
N LEU A 30 39.14 5.68 3.21
CA LEU A 30 39.34 4.68 2.17
C LEU A 30 40.81 4.41 1.83
N GLU A 31 41.75 5.22 2.33
CA GLU A 31 43.19 5.14 2.05
C GLU A 31 43.52 5.14 0.55
N VAL A 32 42.82 5.98 -0.21
CA VAL A 32 43.05 6.07 -1.66
C VAL A 32 44.40 6.74 -1.93
N ALA A 33 45.26 6.08 -2.70
CA ALA A 33 46.63 6.54 -2.96
C ALA A 33 46.71 7.85 -3.77
N THR A 34 45.71 8.17 -4.60
CA THR A 34 45.68 9.41 -5.38
C THR A 34 45.28 10.59 -4.52
N GLU A 35 45.84 11.77 -4.78
CA GLU A 35 45.49 13.02 -4.10
C GLU A 35 43.97 13.31 -4.18
N HIS A 36 43.40 13.84 -3.08
CA HIS A 36 41.96 13.97 -2.86
C HIS A 36 41.26 14.77 -3.96
N GLY A 37 41.80 15.92 -4.36
CA GLY A 37 41.23 16.76 -5.42
C GLY A 37 41.17 16.04 -6.77
N GLN A 38 42.25 15.40 -7.18
CA GLN A 38 42.27 14.59 -8.42
C GLN A 38 41.34 13.39 -8.33
N TRP A 39 41.27 12.75 -7.17
CA TRP A 39 40.38 11.62 -6.93
C TRP A 39 38.91 12.00 -7.11
N ILE A 40 38.46 13.04 -6.40
CA ILE A 40 37.04 13.41 -6.42
C ILE A 40 36.62 13.93 -7.80
N GLN A 41 37.44 14.75 -8.46
CA GLN A 41 37.13 15.26 -9.81
C GLN A 41 36.99 14.13 -10.83
N ARG A 42 37.91 13.15 -10.80
CA ARG A 42 37.83 11.98 -11.67
C ARG A 42 36.59 11.14 -11.37
N ARG A 43 36.22 10.95 -10.11
CA ARG A 43 35.04 10.16 -9.74
C ARG A 43 33.75 10.85 -10.18
N VAL A 44 33.65 12.18 -9.98
CA VAL A 44 32.55 13.01 -10.48
C VAL A 44 32.37 12.82 -11.99
N GLN A 45 33.45 12.95 -12.76
CA GLN A 45 33.40 12.78 -14.22
C GLN A 45 33.07 11.34 -14.66
N THR A 46 33.65 10.34 -14.00
CA THR A 46 33.51 8.92 -14.39
C THR A 46 32.08 8.41 -14.18
N TYR A 47 31.43 8.83 -13.10
CA TYR A 47 30.11 8.34 -12.69
C TYR A 47 28.98 9.34 -12.96
N GLY A 48 29.30 10.51 -13.51
CA GLY A 48 28.31 11.51 -13.89
C GLY A 48 27.59 12.16 -12.70
N PHE A 49 28.30 12.38 -11.59
CA PHE A 49 27.72 13.05 -10.42
C PHE A 49 27.50 14.55 -10.71
N GLU A 50 26.38 15.09 -10.24
CA GLU A 50 25.94 16.45 -10.53
C GLU A 50 26.06 17.35 -9.29
N GLU A 51 26.66 18.53 -9.43
CA GLU A 51 26.69 19.54 -8.38
C GLU A 51 25.28 20.10 -8.13
N GLY A 52 24.90 20.25 -6.86
CA GLY A 52 23.55 20.63 -6.46
C GLY A 52 22.57 19.46 -6.38
N ARG A 53 23.00 18.24 -6.73
CA ARG A 53 22.22 17.01 -6.57
C ARG A 53 22.96 15.98 -5.73
N ASP A 54 24.15 15.59 -6.15
CA ASP A 54 24.94 14.54 -5.51
C ASP A 54 25.96 15.09 -4.51
N PHE A 55 26.44 16.31 -4.75
CA PHE A 55 27.37 17.03 -3.88
C PHE A 55 27.22 18.55 -4.00
N VAL A 56 27.83 19.28 -3.06
CA VAL A 56 28.07 20.72 -3.15
C VAL A 56 29.54 21.02 -2.89
N CYS A 57 30.11 21.97 -3.64
CA CYS A 57 31.50 22.37 -3.53
C CYS A 57 31.61 23.80 -2.98
N SER A 58 32.43 24.00 -1.95
CA SER A 58 32.82 25.34 -1.49
C SER A 58 34.31 25.51 -1.62
N SER A 59 34.75 26.54 -2.36
CA SER A 59 36.16 26.94 -2.36
C SER A 59 36.45 27.77 -1.12
N GLU A 60 37.24 27.26 -0.19
CA GLU A 60 37.78 28.07 0.90
C GLU A 60 39.07 28.74 0.42
N VAL A 61 39.06 30.08 0.41
CA VAL A 61 40.26 30.88 0.11
C VAL A 61 41.10 30.96 1.38
N THR A 62 42.12 30.11 1.48
CA THR A 62 43.10 30.20 2.56
C THR A 62 44.26 31.12 2.14
N GLY A 63 44.19 32.39 2.57
CA GLY A 63 45.35 33.29 2.67
C GLY A 63 45.26 34.62 1.90
N LYS A 64 45.65 35.73 2.57
CA LYS A 64 45.81 37.08 2.00
C LYS A 64 47.11 37.25 1.18
N GLY A 65 47.47 36.28 0.34
CA GLY A 65 48.72 36.28 -0.43
C GLY A 65 48.53 35.88 -1.90
N ARG A 66 49.41 36.36 -2.79
CA ARG A 66 49.40 36.19 -4.27
C ARG A 66 49.58 34.73 -4.78
N GLY A 67 49.28 33.72 -3.97
CA GLY A 67 49.48 32.31 -4.33
C GLY A 67 48.83 31.30 -3.36
N GLY A 68 47.63 31.59 -2.85
CA GLY A 68 46.87 30.61 -2.06
C GLY A 68 46.29 29.51 -2.95
N HIS A 69 46.57 28.25 -2.63
CA HIS A 69 45.89 27.12 -3.28
C HIS A 69 44.48 27.04 -2.70
N ASN A 70 43.47 27.40 -3.50
CA ASN A 70 42.08 27.23 -3.10
C ASN A 70 41.82 25.73 -2.94
N ARG A 71 41.66 25.27 -1.70
CA ARG A 71 41.27 23.89 -1.43
C ARG A 71 39.74 23.82 -1.52
N ALA A 72 39.26 23.10 -2.51
CA ALA A 72 37.84 22.82 -2.66
C ALA A 72 37.40 21.80 -1.60
N VAL A 73 36.39 22.15 -0.81
CA VAL A 73 35.72 21.26 0.14
C VAL A 73 34.47 20.72 -0.55
N TYR A 74 34.34 19.40 -0.63
CA TYR A 74 33.17 18.75 -1.22
C TYR A 74 32.36 18.05 -0.13
N TRP A 75 31.08 18.41 -0.06
CA TRP A 75 30.09 17.75 0.77
C TRP A 75 29.26 16.82 -0.10
N LEU A 76 29.34 15.52 0.16
CA LEU A 76 28.71 14.48 -0.64
C LEU A 76 27.43 14.01 0.04
N THR A 77 26.38 13.72 -0.72
CA THR A 77 25.22 12.98 -0.20
C THR A 77 25.64 11.58 0.27
N LEU A 78 24.88 10.99 1.20
CA LEU A 78 25.11 9.59 1.62
C LEU A 78 25.00 8.61 0.44
N ASP A 79 24.11 8.87 -0.52
CA ASP A 79 23.99 8.04 -1.75
C ASP A 79 25.26 8.07 -2.59
N MET A 80 25.82 9.26 -2.85
CA MET A 80 27.10 9.40 -3.54
C MET A 80 28.24 8.73 -2.75
N GLY A 81 28.30 8.95 -1.43
CA GLY A 81 29.30 8.34 -0.55
C GLY A 81 29.28 6.80 -0.59
N LYS A 82 28.10 6.19 -0.56
CA LYS A 82 27.90 4.73 -0.71
C LYS A 82 28.41 4.23 -2.06
N GLN A 83 28.14 4.97 -3.15
CA GLN A 83 28.62 4.60 -4.49
C GLN A 83 30.15 4.66 -4.57
N LEU A 84 30.78 5.71 -4.04
CA LEU A 84 32.23 5.82 -4.00
C LEU A 84 32.89 4.72 -3.17
N ALA A 85 32.31 4.41 -1.99
CA ALA A 85 32.79 3.32 -1.13
C ALA A 85 32.69 1.94 -1.83
N MET A 86 31.66 1.74 -2.66
CA MET A 86 31.50 0.53 -3.46
C MET A 86 32.53 0.43 -4.61
N VAL A 87 32.88 1.55 -5.23
CA VAL A 87 33.79 1.63 -6.38
C VAL A 87 35.23 1.30 -6.00
N GLU A 88 35.71 1.75 -4.83
CA GLU A 88 37.09 1.50 -4.41
C GLU A 88 37.38 0.03 -4.03
N ARG A 89 36.35 -0.84 -4.01
CA ARG A 89 36.46 -2.32 -3.88
C ARG A 89 37.45 -2.81 -2.81
N GLY A 90 37.42 -2.19 -1.62
CA GLY A 90 38.27 -2.56 -0.48
C GLY A 90 37.48 -2.99 0.77
N PRO A 91 38.14 -3.63 1.75
CA PRO A 91 37.51 -3.93 3.06
C PRO A 91 37.03 -2.65 3.76
N LYS A 92 37.78 -1.55 3.62
CA LYS A 92 37.40 -0.22 4.11
C LYS A 92 36.19 0.36 3.36
N GLY A 93 36.11 0.15 2.05
CA GLY A 93 34.92 0.50 1.26
C GLY A 93 33.65 -0.21 1.74
N ARG A 94 33.76 -1.50 2.10
CA ARG A 94 32.65 -2.25 2.69
C ARG A 94 32.21 -1.68 4.04
N GLN A 95 33.16 -1.39 4.92
CA GLN A 95 32.89 -0.77 6.23
C GLN A 95 32.24 0.61 6.10
N ALA A 96 32.74 1.47 5.21
CA ALA A 96 32.14 2.78 4.94
C ALA A 96 30.69 2.65 4.44
N ARG A 97 30.45 1.72 3.50
CA ARG A 97 29.10 1.48 2.98
C ARG A 97 28.14 0.96 4.04
N GLU A 98 28.57 0.03 4.88
CA GLU A 98 27.77 -0.50 5.99
C GLU A 98 27.45 0.60 7.02
N TYR A 99 28.45 1.43 7.35
CA TYR A 99 28.27 2.59 8.21
C TYR A 99 27.24 3.59 7.64
N PHE A 100 27.33 3.95 6.36
CA PHE A 100 26.35 4.85 5.74
C PHE A 100 24.93 4.27 5.71
N ILE A 101 24.80 2.97 5.45
CA ILE A 101 23.50 2.28 5.54
C ILE A 101 22.96 2.33 6.97
N ALA A 102 23.80 2.15 7.98
CA ALA A 102 23.41 2.27 9.38
C ALA A 102 22.97 3.70 9.72
N CYS A 103 23.69 4.73 9.26
CA CYS A 103 23.28 6.13 9.42
C CYS A 103 21.93 6.44 8.77
N GLU A 104 21.68 5.94 7.56
CA GLU A 104 20.38 6.11 6.88
C GLU A 104 19.24 5.39 7.59
N ARG A 105 19.50 4.17 8.10
CA ARG A 105 18.53 3.44 8.91
C ARG A 105 18.23 4.19 10.20
N ALA A 106 19.24 4.64 10.94
CA ALA A 106 19.03 5.43 12.15
C ALA A 106 18.26 6.74 11.87
N ALA A 107 18.55 7.42 10.76
CA ALA A 107 17.82 8.62 10.36
C ALA A 107 16.37 8.32 9.95
N LYS A 108 16.13 7.21 9.26
CA LYS A 108 14.78 6.73 8.92
C LYS A 108 14.03 6.26 10.15
N ASP A 109 14.65 5.51 11.04
CA ASP A 109 14.05 5.06 12.29
C ASP A 109 13.73 6.25 13.20
N ALA A 110 14.55 7.31 13.21
CA ALA A 110 14.21 8.55 13.92
C ALA A 110 13.07 9.36 13.25
N ALA A 111 12.83 9.17 11.95
CA ALA A 111 11.72 9.79 11.21
C ALA A 111 10.44 8.93 11.20
N VAL A 112 10.59 7.61 11.27
CA VAL A 112 9.53 6.59 11.25
C VAL A 112 9.10 6.22 12.66
N GLN A 113 9.97 6.34 13.68
CA GLN A 113 9.52 6.51 15.05
C GLN A 113 8.62 7.73 15.04
N PRO A 114 7.31 7.53 15.23
CA PRO A 114 6.46 8.66 15.43
C PRO A 114 7.01 9.33 16.68
N ARG A 115 7.18 10.65 16.66
CA ARG A 115 7.23 11.43 17.91
C ARG A 115 6.01 11.14 18.82
N HIS A 116 5.02 10.37 18.34
CA HIS A 116 3.78 10.02 18.98
C HIS A 116 3.86 9.12 20.22
N SER A 117 4.92 8.37 20.54
CA SER A 117 4.84 7.56 21.78
C SER A 117 4.88 8.41 23.06
N GLN A 118 5.74 9.43 23.10
CA GLN A 118 5.80 10.38 24.21
C GLN A 118 4.76 11.51 24.08
N ASP A 119 4.46 11.98 22.87
CA ASP A 119 3.44 13.01 22.65
C ASP A 119 2.01 12.49 22.91
N VAL A 120 1.69 11.25 22.55
CA VAL A 120 0.37 10.66 22.85
C VAL A 120 0.26 10.35 24.34
N GLN A 121 1.27 9.78 24.99
CA GLN A 121 1.19 9.57 26.45
C GLN A 121 1.09 10.89 27.22
N ALA A 122 1.83 11.93 26.83
CA ALA A 122 1.72 13.25 27.45
C ALA A 122 0.34 13.89 27.21
N ALA A 123 -0.21 13.77 26.00
CA ALA A 123 -1.56 14.23 25.67
C ALA A 123 -2.66 13.43 26.39
N LEU A 124 -2.49 12.12 26.56
CA LEU A 124 -3.38 11.25 27.32
C LEU A 124 -3.25 11.47 28.84
N ASN A 125 -2.14 12.01 29.33
CA ASN A 125 -1.97 12.35 30.75
C ASN A 125 -2.46 13.79 31.07
N HIS A 126 -2.89 14.56 30.07
CA HIS A 126 -3.41 15.91 30.24
C HIS A 126 -4.96 15.89 30.23
N PRO A 127 -5.64 16.10 31.38
CA PRO A 127 -7.09 15.90 31.49
C PRO A 127 -7.95 16.71 30.51
N PRO A 128 -7.64 17.98 30.18
CA PRO A 128 -8.38 18.73 29.17
C PRO A 128 -8.29 18.12 27.76
N THR A 129 -7.12 17.61 27.39
CA THR A 129 -6.87 17.03 26.05
C THR A 129 -7.58 15.69 25.90
N LEU A 130 -7.53 14.85 26.94
CA LEU A 130 -8.33 13.63 27.01
C LEU A 130 -9.82 13.92 26.86
N ARG A 131 -10.34 14.90 27.59
CA ARG A 131 -11.76 15.23 27.57
C ARG A 131 -12.22 15.66 26.17
N ALA A 132 -11.45 16.51 25.50
CA ALA A 132 -11.76 16.94 24.14
C ALA A 132 -11.78 15.75 23.17
N LEU A 133 -10.76 14.89 23.21
CA LEU A 133 -10.70 13.69 22.38
C LEU A 133 -11.86 12.73 22.65
N LEU A 134 -12.21 12.49 23.92
CA LEU A 134 -13.32 11.62 24.29
C LEU A 134 -14.66 12.17 23.78
N VAL A 135 -14.87 13.48 23.87
CA VAL A 135 -16.07 14.13 23.31
C VAL A 135 -16.14 13.93 21.80
N ASP A 136 -15.05 14.19 21.07
CA ASP A 136 -15.01 13.98 19.61
C ASP A 136 -15.30 12.52 19.22
N GLN A 137 -14.76 11.57 19.99
CA GLN A 137 -15.02 10.14 19.76
C GLN A 137 -16.46 9.74 20.08
N LEU A 138 -17.05 10.28 21.15
CA LEU A 138 -18.45 10.06 21.49
C LEU A 138 -19.37 10.64 20.41
N ASP A 139 -19.08 11.84 19.91
CA ASP A 139 -19.83 12.47 18.82
C ASP A 139 -19.72 11.65 17.53
N ALA A 140 -18.52 11.17 17.19
CA ALA A 140 -18.31 10.32 16.02
C ALA A 140 -19.08 8.99 16.16
N ARG A 141 -19.03 8.37 17.34
CA ARG A 141 -19.77 7.14 17.62
C ARG A 141 -21.28 7.34 17.57
N GLN A 142 -21.80 8.45 18.10
CA GLN A 142 -23.22 8.78 18.02
C GLN A 142 -23.68 8.98 16.57
N ARG A 143 -22.88 9.63 15.73
CA ARG A 143 -23.18 9.78 14.29
C ARG A 143 -23.24 8.43 13.59
N LEU A 144 -22.30 7.53 13.88
CA LEU A 144 -22.28 6.17 13.34
C LEU A 144 -23.50 5.37 13.82
N GLU A 145 -23.81 5.42 15.12
CA GLU A 145 -25.00 4.77 15.68
C GLU A 145 -26.29 5.30 15.04
N HIS A 146 -26.37 6.61 14.78
CA HIS A 146 -27.50 7.21 14.08
C HIS A 146 -27.62 6.70 12.64
N GLN A 147 -26.54 6.69 11.87
CA GLN A 147 -26.53 6.14 10.51
C GLN A 147 -26.95 4.67 10.49
N VAL A 148 -26.45 3.86 11.42
CA VAL A 148 -26.85 2.46 11.56
C VAL A 148 -28.36 2.35 11.88
N ALA A 149 -28.90 3.21 12.74
CA ALA A 149 -30.32 3.24 13.05
C ALA A 149 -31.19 3.65 11.85
N GLU A 150 -30.71 4.60 11.02
CA GLU A 150 -31.37 5.02 9.78
C GLU A 150 -31.36 3.93 8.71
N ASP A 151 -30.25 3.20 8.57
CA ASP A 151 -30.09 2.13 7.58
C ASP A 151 -30.74 0.80 7.99
N ALA A 152 -30.91 0.55 9.29
CA ALA A 152 -31.53 -0.66 9.84
C ALA A 152 -32.89 -1.02 9.19
N PRO A 153 -33.87 -0.11 9.04
CA PRO A 153 -35.14 -0.44 8.39
C PRO A 153 -34.95 -0.80 6.90
N ARG A 154 -33.99 -0.19 6.20
CA ARG A 154 -33.68 -0.49 4.80
C ARG A 154 -33.08 -1.88 4.65
N ALA A 155 -32.13 -2.24 5.50
CA ALA A 155 -31.57 -3.59 5.57
C ALA A 155 -32.66 -4.63 5.88
N ALA A 156 -33.50 -4.38 6.88
CA ALA A 156 -34.58 -5.29 7.25
C ALA A 156 -35.67 -5.43 6.16
N ALA A 157 -35.94 -4.36 5.40
CA ALA A 157 -36.81 -4.44 4.22
C ALA A 157 -36.19 -5.30 3.12
N PHE A 158 -34.89 -5.15 2.88
CA PHE A 158 -34.15 -5.92 1.89
C PHE A 158 -34.11 -7.42 2.23
N ASP A 159 -33.87 -7.78 3.50
CA ASP A 159 -33.91 -9.18 3.96
C ASP A 159 -35.29 -9.82 3.78
N ARG A 160 -36.36 -9.06 4.03
CA ARG A 160 -37.74 -9.51 3.77
C ARG A 160 -37.97 -9.78 2.29
N LEU A 161 -37.48 -8.93 1.40
CA LEU A 161 -37.58 -9.11 -0.05
C LEU A 161 -36.73 -10.30 -0.53
N ALA A 162 -35.56 -10.51 0.07
CA ALA A 162 -34.71 -11.67 -0.23
C ALA A 162 -35.40 -13.00 0.10
N GLY A 163 -36.24 -13.02 1.15
CA GLY A 163 -37.05 -14.17 1.54
C GLY A 163 -38.34 -14.38 0.72
N ALA A 164 -38.68 -13.46 -0.19
CA ALA A 164 -39.90 -13.56 -0.99
C ALA A 164 -39.87 -14.77 -1.93
N ARG A 165 -41.05 -15.35 -2.20
CA ARG A 165 -41.19 -16.43 -3.19
C ARG A 165 -41.19 -15.84 -4.60
N GLY A 166 -40.40 -16.44 -5.47
CA GLY A 166 -40.29 -16.06 -6.87
C GLY A 166 -38.99 -16.58 -7.47
N ALA A 167 -38.95 -16.72 -8.79
CA ALA A 167 -37.71 -17.00 -9.48
C ALA A 167 -37.79 -16.37 -10.87
N MET A 168 -36.69 -15.74 -11.31
CA MET A 168 -36.60 -15.11 -12.62
C MET A 168 -35.53 -15.76 -13.48
N SER A 169 -35.68 -15.66 -14.79
CA SER A 169 -34.67 -16.17 -15.72
C SER A 169 -33.36 -15.39 -15.58
N LEU A 170 -32.24 -15.99 -15.99
CA LEU A 170 -30.93 -15.31 -15.97
C LEU A 170 -30.93 -14.00 -16.79
N THR A 171 -31.79 -13.89 -17.80
CA THR A 171 -31.90 -12.67 -18.64
C THR A 171 -32.65 -11.56 -17.92
N GLU A 172 -33.72 -11.90 -17.20
CA GLU A 172 -34.44 -10.93 -16.36
C GLU A 172 -33.58 -10.48 -15.18
N ALA A 173 -32.87 -11.41 -14.54
CA ALA A 173 -31.93 -11.11 -13.47
C ALA A 173 -30.84 -10.13 -13.91
N ALA A 174 -30.27 -10.32 -15.10
CA ALA A 174 -29.28 -9.40 -15.66
C ALA A 174 -29.83 -7.98 -15.80
N LYS A 175 -31.07 -7.83 -16.29
CA LYS A 175 -31.73 -6.52 -16.42
C LYS A 175 -31.96 -5.86 -15.06
N VAL A 176 -32.39 -6.62 -14.06
CA VAL A 176 -32.60 -6.12 -12.69
C VAL A 176 -31.28 -5.64 -12.08
N LEU A 177 -30.18 -6.34 -12.34
CA LEU A 177 -28.84 -5.98 -11.87
C LEU A 177 -28.13 -4.95 -12.77
N GLY A 178 -28.80 -4.38 -13.77
CA GLY A 178 -28.23 -3.35 -14.66
C GLY A 178 -27.12 -3.86 -15.58
N MET A 179 -27.00 -5.18 -15.79
CA MET A 179 -25.96 -5.79 -16.60
C MET A 179 -26.50 -6.26 -17.96
N ARG A 180 -25.65 -6.24 -18.99
CA ARG A 180 -25.96 -6.89 -20.27
C ARG A 180 -26.08 -8.41 -20.05
N PRO A 181 -27.13 -9.09 -20.54
CA PRO A 181 -27.35 -10.52 -20.27
C PRO A 181 -26.17 -11.43 -20.62
N ARG A 182 -25.48 -11.15 -21.73
CA ARG A 182 -24.29 -11.91 -22.15
C ARG A 182 -23.16 -11.81 -21.12
N ASP A 183 -22.88 -10.59 -20.64
CA ASP A 183 -21.80 -10.31 -19.69
C ASP A 183 -22.13 -10.88 -18.31
N PHE A 184 -23.38 -10.76 -17.89
CA PHE A 184 -23.87 -11.36 -16.65
C PHE A 184 -23.75 -12.89 -16.64
N ILE A 185 -24.16 -13.57 -17.72
CA ILE A 185 -24.06 -15.02 -17.84
C ILE A 185 -22.59 -15.47 -17.87
N ALA A 186 -21.73 -14.74 -18.58
CA ALA A 186 -20.29 -15.00 -18.59
C ALA A 186 -19.69 -14.85 -17.18
N TRP A 187 -20.06 -13.78 -16.45
CA TRP A 187 -19.63 -13.53 -15.09
C TRP A 187 -20.11 -14.61 -14.12
N LEU A 188 -21.38 -15.04 -14.18
CA LEU A 188 -21.89 -16.15 -13.36
C LEU A 188 -21.15 -17.45 -13.63
N SER A 189 -20.83 -17.75 -14.89
CA SER A 189 -20.08 -18.95 -15.24
C SER A 189 -18.63 -18.89 -14.74
N ALA A 190 -17.97 -17.74 -14.88
CA ALA A 190 -16.63 -17.51 -14.35
C ALA A 190 -16.60 -17.62 -12.81
N ALA A 191 -17.60 -17.05 -12.14
CA ALA A 191 -17.77 -17.12 -10.68
C ALA A 191 -18.27 -18.49 -10.18
N LYS A 192 -18.41 -19.49 -11.06
CA LYS A 192 -18.87 -20.86 -10.74
C LYS A 192 -20.24 -20.88 -10.04
N TRP A 193 -21.16 -20.04 -10.52
CA TRP A 193 -22.58 -20.12 -10.17
C TRP A 193 -23.33 -21.08 -11.08
N ILE A 194 -22.99 -21.06 -12.37
CA ILE A 194 -23.59 -21.91 -13.40
C ILE A 194 -22.51 -22.55 -14.28
N TYR A 195 -22.84 -23.70 -14.89
CA TYR A 195 -21.99 -24.42 -15.83
C TYR A 195 -22.83 -25.03 -16.97
N ARG A 196 -22.18 -25.40 -18.07
CA ARG A 196 -22.85 -26.04 -19.22
C ARG A 196 -22.97 -27.54 -18.99
N SER A 197 -24.16 -28.10 -19.22
CA SER A 197 -24.36 -29.54 -19.28
C SER A 197 -23.67 -30.14 -20.52
N HIS A 198 -23.08 -31.33 -20.36
CA HIS A 198 -22.45 -32.07 -21.46
C HIS A 198 -23.43 -32.58 -22.51
N ASP A 199 -24.69 -32.83 -22.11
CA ASP A 199 -25.63 -33.59 -22.92
C ASP A 199 -26.50 -32.69 -23.82
N ALA A 200 -26.96 -31.55 -23.28
CA ALA A 200 -27.89 -30.64 -23.95
C ALA A 200 -27.36 -29.21 -24.15
N GLY A 201 -26.14 -28.91 -23.67
CA GLY A 201 -25.59 -27.56 -23.68
C GLY A 201 -26.38 -26.53 -22.87
N SER A 202 -27.39 -26.95 -22.11
CA SER A 202 -28.17 -26.09 -21.22
C SER A 202 -27.33 -25.63 -20.03
N TRP A 203 -27.68 -24.48 -19.47
CA TRP A 203 -27.08 -24.02 -18.21
C TRP A 203 -27.65 -24.82 -17.05
N LEU A 204 -26.79 -25.21 -16.11
CA LEU A 204 -27.13 -25.80 -14.82
C LEU A 204 -26.49 -24.98 -13.70
N GLY A 205 -27.19 -24.83 -12.57
CA GLY A 205 -26.65 -24.23 -11.35
C GLY A 205 -25.73 -25.20 -10.62
N HIS A 206 -24.63 -24.68 -10.05
CA HIS A 206 -23.79 -25.45 -9.15
C HIS A 206 -24.53 -25.78 -7.85
N ALA A 207 -24.37 -27.01 -7.34
CA ALA A 207 -25.02 -27.53 -6.14
C ALA A 207 -24.99 -26.54 -4.96
N ARG A 208 -23.81 -25.99 -4.61
CA ARG A 208 -23.66 -25.01 -3.52
C ARG A 208 -24.61 -23.80 -3.58
N HIS A 209 -25.01 -23.37 -4.78
CA HIS A 209 -25.93 -22.25 -4.96
C HIS A 209 -27.39 -22.69 -5.02
N THR A 210 -27.66 -23.91 -5.47
CA THR A 210 -28.98 -24.53 -5.40
C THR A 210 -29.35 -24.87 -3.95
N ASP A 211 -28.42 -25.50 -3.21
CA ASP A 211 -28.59 -25.91 -1.82
C ASP A 211 -28.76 -24.70 -0.89
N ALA A 212 -28.05 -23.61 -1.18
CA ALA A 212 -28.21 -22.34 -0.47
C ALA A 212 -29.52 -21.59 -0.82
N GLY A 213 -30.31 -22.10 -1.77
CA GLY A 213 -31.57 -21.50 -2.23
C GLY A 213 -31.39 -20.27 -3.11
N HIS A 214 -30.20 -20.04 -3.68
CA HIS A 214 -29.94 -18.93 -4.60
C HIS A 214 -30.41 -19.22 -6.02
N LEU A 215 -30.30 -20.49 -6.44
CA LEU A 215 -30.70 -20.96 -7.76
C LEU A 215 -31.78 -22.03 -7.64
N LEU A 216 -32.66 -22.08 -8.63
CA LEU A 216 -33.66 -23.14 -8.82
C LEU A 216 -33.62 -23.62 -10.26
N HIS A 217 -34.06 -24.86 -10.48
CA HIS A 217 -34.23 -25.42 -11.82
C HIS A 217 -35.71 -25.59 -12.13
N ARG A 218 -36.19 -24.89 -13.16
CA ARG A 218 -37.55 -25.05 -13.67
C ARG A 218 -37.52 -25.99 -14.87
N VAL A 219 -38.20 -27.11 -14.75
CA VAL A 219 -38.39 -28.04 -15.86
C VAL A 219 -39.60 -27.59 -16.68
N HIS A 220 -39.44 -27.50 -18.00
CA HIS A 220 -40.56 -27.33 -18.92
C HIS A 220 -40.47 -28.37 -20.03
N ILE A 221 -41.64 -28.86 -20.43
CA ILE A 221 -41.81 -29.75 -21.58
C ILE A 221 -42.47 -28.89 -22.66
N PRO A 222 -41.76 -28.54 -23.74
CA PRO A 222 -42.36 -27.81 -24.85
C PRO A 222 -43.52 -28.62 -25.45
N VAL A 223 -44.64 -27.95 -25.76
CA VAL A 223 -45.79 -28.61 -26.41
C VAL A 223 -45.32 -29.21 -27.75
N GLY A 224 -45.48 -30.53 -27.91
CA GLY A 224 -45.00 -31.27 -29.09
C GLY A 224 -43.59 -31.86 -28.97
N SER A 225 -42.91 -31.73 -27.82
CA SER A 225 -41.62 -32.36 -27.53
C SER A 225 -41.75 -33.39 -26.42
N PHE A 226 -41.11 -34.55 -26.57
CA PHE A 226 -40.96 -35.55 -25.51
C PHE A 226 -39.73 -35.31 -24.63
N ARG A 227 -38.92 -34.29 -24.94
CA ARG A 227 -37.71 -33.96 -24.18
C ARG A 227 -37.99 -32.83 -23.19
N GLU A 228 -37.69 -33.12 -21.93
CA GLU A 228 -37.66 -32.14 -20.84
C GLU A 228 -36.49 -31.16 -21.01
N ARG A 229 -36.75 -29.88 -20.78
CA ARG A 229 -35.71 -28.85 -20.71
C ARG A 229 -35.70 -28.24 -19.33
N SER A 230 -34.59 -28.38 -18.63
CA SER A 230 -34.33 -27.70 -17.36
C SER A 230 -33.75 -26.32 -17.62
N GLN A 231 -34.33 -25.29 -17.01
CA GLN A 231 -33.91 -23.91 -17.07
C GLN A 231 -33.49 -23.42 -15.68
N VAL A 232 -32.30 -22.82 -15.58
CA VAL A 232 -31.83 -22.19 -14.34
C VAL A 232 -32.55 -20.88 -14.12
N MET A 233 -33.05 -20.72 -12.90
CA MET A 233 -33.76 -19.56 -12.41
C MET A 233 -33.05 -19.03 -11.15
N LEU A 234 -33.09 -17.71 -10.97
CA LEU A 234 -32.49 -17.02 -9.83
C LEU A 234 -33.60 -16.57 -8.86
N THR A 235 -33.42 -16.84 -7.58
CA THR A 235 -34.36 -16.43 -6.53
C THR A 235 -34.06 -15.00 -6.07
N PRO A 236 -35.00 -14.33 -5.35
CA PRO A 236 -34.72 -13.06 -4.68
C PRO A 236 -33.49 -13.13 -3.77
N LYS A 237 -33.32 -14.23 -3.02
CA LYS A 237 -32.11 -14.49 -2.23
C LYS A 237 -30.84 -14.55 -3.09
N GLY A 238 -30.92 -15.19 -4.26
CA GLY A 238 -29.81 -15.24 -5.22
C GLY A 238 -29.48 -13.87 -5.81
N LEU A 239 -30.48 -13.05 -6.14
CA LEU A 239 -30.29 -11.68 -6.63
C LEU A 239 -29.57 -10.82 -5.60
N VAL A 240 -30.01 -10.89 -4.34
CA VAL A 240 -29.39 -10.20 -3.22
C VAL A 240 -27.90 -10.56 -3.12
N ALA A 241 -27.59 -11.86 -3.09
CA ALA A 241 -26.21 -12.32 -2.98
C ALA A 241 -25.33 -11.87 -4.16
N LEU A 242 -25.88 -11.77 -5.37
CA LEU A 242 -25.16 -11.28 -6.54
C LEU A 242 -24.99 -9.76 -6.52
N ALA A 243 -26.02 -9.01 -6.14
CA ALA A 243 -25.95 -7.55 -5.99
C ALA A 243 -24.88 -7.14 -4.98
N THR A 244 -24.84 -7.80 -3.81
CA THR A 244 -23.80 -7.56 -2.79
C THR A 244 -22.40 -7.81 -3.34
N LYS A 245 -22.20 -8.86 -4.14
CA LYS A 245 -20.88 -9.15 -4.75
C LYS A 245 -20.46 -8.10 -5.78
N LEU A 246 -21.41 -7.54 -6.52
CA LEU A 246 -21.12 -6.47 -7.49
C LEU A 246 -20.68 -5.19 -6.76
N GLU A 247 -21.39 -4.80 -5.70
CA GLU A 247 -21.03 -3.65 -4.88
C GLU A 247 -19.66 -3.81 -4.21
N GLN A 248 -19.38 -4.99 -3.65
CA GLN A 248 -18.08 -5.30 -3.04
C GLN A 248 -16.91 -5.27 -4.04
N ALA A 249 -17.15 -5.66 -5.29
CA ALA A 249 -16.16 -5.61 -6.34
C ALA A 249 -15.90 -4.18 -6.86
N SER A 250 -16.86 -3.26 -6.68
CA SER A 250 -16.72 -1.84 -7.06
C SER A 250 -16.13 -0.93 -5.97
N LEU A 251 -16.02 -1.40 -4.72
CA LEU A 251 -15.43 -0.61 -3.64
C LEU A 251 -13.91 -0.46 -3.84
N PRO A 252 -13.34 0.74 -3.67
CA PRO A 252 -11.88 0.93 -3.70
C PRO A 252 -11.22 0.12 -2.58
N THR A 253 -10.08 -0.51 -2.90
CA THR A 253 -9.33 -1.50 -2.09
C THR A 253 -9.00 -1.05 -0.64
N ALA A 254 -9.16 0.22 -0.29
CA ALA A 254 -8.84 0.80 1.01
C ALA A 254 -9.70 0.30 2.18
N ILE A 255 -10.85 -0.36 1.94
CA ILE A 255 -11.77 -0.84 2.99
C ILE A 255 -11.63 -2.35 3.25
N GLN A 256 -10.84 -3.09 2.45
CA GLN A 256 -10.80 -4.56 2.48
C GLN A 256 -9.84 -5.18 3.50
N SER A 257 -9.41 -4.46 4.54
CA SER A 257 -8.65 -5.09 5.63
C SER A 257 -9.60 -5.50 6.75
N PRO A 258 -9.86 -6.80 6.98
CA PRO A 258 -10.32 -7.24 8.28
C PRO A 258 -9.15 -7.03 9.24
N THR A 259 -9.30 -6.12 10.20
CA THR A 259 -8.43 -6.07 11.37
C THR A 259 -8.64 -7.37 12.14
N THR A 260 -7.90 -8.41 11.78
CA THR A 260 -7.86 -9.66 12.53
C THR A 260 -7.14 -9.36 13.84
N TYR A 261 -7.88 -8.94 14.86
CA TYR A 261 -7.46 -9.14 16.24
C TYR A 261 -7.50 -10.65 16.49
N ARG A 262 -6.36 -11.31 16.30
CA ARG A 262 -6.14 -12.66 16.83
C ARG A 262 -5.72 -12.47 18.27
N GLU A 263 -6.65 -12.75 19.19
CA GLU A 263 -6.35 -12.96 20.60
C GLU A 263 -5.34 -14.11 20.71
N GLU A 264 -4.10 -13.80 21.06
CA GLU A 264 -3.18 -14.75 21.69
C GLU A 264 -3.26 -14.51 23.20
N PHE A 265 -4.32 -15.03 23.80
CA PHE A 265 -4.31 -15.48 25.18
C PHE A 265 -4.33 -17.01 25.13
N GLU A 266 -3.20 -17.65 25.39
CA GLU A 266 -3.15 -18.86 26.20
C GLU A 266 -1.70 -19.26 26.54
N SER A 267 -1.47 -19.29 27.86
CA SER A 267 -0.48 -20.05 28.67
C SER A 267 1.01 -19.76 28.55
#